data_AF-A0A7X1L2L4-F1
#
_entry.id   AF-A0A7X1L2L4-F1
#
_cell.length_a   1.000
_cell.length_b   1.000
_cell.length_c   1.000
_cell.angle_alpha   90.00
_cell.angle_beta   90.00
_cell.angle_gamma   90.00
#
_symmetry.space_group_name_H-M   'P 1'
#
loop_
_entity.id
_entity.type
_entity.pdbx_description
1 polymer ?
#
loop_
_entity_poly.entity_id
_entity_poly.type
_entity_poly.pdbx_seq_one_letter_code
_entity_poly.pdbx_strand_id
1 'polypeptide(L)'
;MKRFWHVNLALLITFLFSIGCETTKNIQKSITSLGSPAYRELITQVPADMKDNVYKAEFDMKISREKLKLAKLKNKLAVNQKNYSAIEVDLAKKLYEKAEITLEIQKLEAIMKSGLGENKNNIKTLANLKSKKLRTEAGKIKIEAELETTELVIRDLLKQIKARKEMIKDMNEDEDSITKPIEMDNQEQES
;
A
#
# COMPACT_ATOMS: atom_id res chain seq x y z
N MET A 1 18.11 29.60 30.28
CA MET A 1 17.31 28.35 30.33
C MET A 1 16.59 27.98 29.02
N LYS A 2 16.18 28.91 28.14
CA LYS A 2 15.47 28.56 26.88
C LYS A 2 16.36 27.88 25.81
N ARG A 3 17.66 28.19 25.76
CA ARG A 3 18.59 27.60 24.78
C ARG A 3 18.90 26.12 25.04
N PHE A 4 18.89 25.69 26.30
CA PHE A 4 19.10 24.27 26.67
C PHE A 4 17.91 23.39 26.28
N TRP A 5 16.70 23.94 26.27
CA TRP A 5 15.48 23.21 25.95
C TRP A 5 15.37 22.89 24.45
N HIS A 6 15.78 23.82 23.59
CA HIS A 6 15.81 23.59 22.14
C HIS A 6 16.90 22.60 21.71
N VAL A 7 18.04 22.57 22.41
CA VAL A 7 19.10 21.60 22.13
C VAL A 7 18.67 20.18 22.52
N ASN A 8 17.98 20.02 23.66
CA ASN A 8 17.47 18.71 24.08
C ASN A 8 16.31 18.22 23.18
N LEU A 9 15.41 19.13 22.75
CA LEU A 9 14.32 18.78 21.83
C LEU A 9 14.84 18.38 20.44
N ALA A 10 15.84 19.08 19.92
CA ALA A 10 16.46 18.74 18.62
C ALA A 10 17.19 17.39 18.67
N LEU A 11 17.84 17.06 19.79
CA LEU A 11 18.55 15.80 19.99
C LEU A 11 17.59 14.61 20.16
N LEU A 12 16.41 14.84 20.72
CA LEU A 12 15.35 13.82 20.87
C LEU A 12 14.64 13.52 19.54
N ILE A 13 14.47 14.53 18.67
CA ILE A 13 13.89 14.35 17.34
C ILE A 13 14.86 13.59 16.41
N THR A 14 16.17 13.83 16.48
CA THR A 14 17.15 13.08 15.66
C THR A 14 17.31 11.62 16.10
N PHE A 15 17.11 11.31 17.39
CA PHE A 15 17.13 9.92 17.89
C PHE A 15 15.89 9.11 17.45
N LEU A 16 14.76 9.76 17.18
CA LEU A 16 13.55 9.11 16.66
C LEU A 16 13.66 8.76 15.17
N PHE A 17 14.57 9.40 14.42
CA PHE A 17 14.82 9.07 13.01
C PHE A 17 15.86 7.95 12.80
N SER A 18 16.69 7.64 13.81
CA SER A 18 17.72 6.59 13.72
C SER A 18 17.28 5.19 14.17
N ILE A 19 16.06 5.02 14.69
CA ILE A 19 15.49 3.69 15.02
C ILE A 19 14.73 3.09 13.80
N GLY A 20 14.59 3.84 12.71
CA GLY A 20 13.73 3.48 11.57
C GLY A 20 14.39 2.81 10.37
N CYS A 21 15.67 2.44 10.39
CA CYS A 21 16.31 1.85 9.22
C CYS A 21 17.60 1.09 9.57
N GLU A 22 17.51 -0.20 9.91
CA GLU A 22 18.60 -1.21 9.77
C GLU A 22 18.19 -2.59 10.33
N THR A 23 16.95 -3.07 10.14
CA THR A 23 16.66 -4.53 10.30
C THR A 23 15.59 -5.03 9.36
N THR A 24 15.82 -4.81 8.07
CA THR A 24 15.27 -5.71 7.04
C THR A 24 16.32 -5.97 5.97
N LYS A 25 17.59 -6.13 6.39
CA LYS A 25 18.57 -6.85 5.59
C LYS A 25 18.07 -8.29 5.54
N ASN A 26 17.50 -8.65 4.38
CA ASN A 26 17.27 -10.00 3.89
C ASN A 26 17.65 -11.10 4.87
N ILE A 27 16.69 -11.64 5.62
CA ILE A 27 16.77 -13.03 6.08
C ILE A 27 16.49 -13.90 4.85
N GLN A 28 17.37 -13.81 3.86
CA GLN A 28 17.52 -14.82 2.82
C GLN A 28 18.50 -15.82 3.41
N LYS A 29 18.07 -16.54 4.46
CA LYS A 29 18.83 -17.68 4.94
C LYS A 29 18.84 -18.71 3.81
N SER A 30 20.03 -19.01 3.33
CA SER A 30 20.33 -20.18 2.51
C SER A 30 19.78 -21.41 3.20
N ILE A 31 18.58 -21.86 2.80
CA ILE A 31 18.14 -23.23 3.08
C ILE A 31 19.01 -24.11 2.20
N THR A 32 19.92 -24.87 2.81
CA THR A 32 20.72 -25.90 2.15
C THR A 32 19.79 -26.79 1.33
N SER A 33 20.01 -26.85 0.02
CA SER A 33 18.99 -27.27 -0.95
C SER A 33 18.73 -28.78 -0.96
N LEU A 34 17.94 -29.28 -0.02
CA LEU A 34 17.19 -30.54 -0.15
C LEU A 34 16.12 -30.46 -1.25
N GLY A 35 15.93 -29.30 -1.88
CA GLY A 35 15.08 -29.11 -3.06
C GLY A 35 15.78 -29.35 -4.41
N SER A 36 17.00 -29.89 -4.45
CA SER A 36 17.66 -30.23 -5.72
C SER A 36 16.88 -31.33 -6.46
N PRO A 37 16.98 -31.43 -7.80
CA PRO A 37 16.34 -32.51 -8.56
C PRO A 37 16.69 -33.90 -8.02
N ALA A 38 17.93 -34.10 -7.57
CA ALA A 38 18.40 -35.35 -6.99
C ALA A 38 17.66 -35.74 -5.71
N TYR A 39 17.39 -34.79 -4.80
CA TYR A 39 16.62 -35.10 -3.58
C TYR A 39 15.13 -35.29 -3.84
N ARG A 40 14.56 -34.62 -4.85
CA ARG A 40 13.18 -34.88 -5.29
C ARG A 40 13.00 -36.31 -5.82
N GLU A 41 13.99 -36.80 -6.56
CA GLU A 41 14.01 -38.17 -7.08
C GLU A 41 14.31 -39.23 -6.01
N LEU A 42 14.92 -38.84 -4.89
CA LEU A 42 15.04 -39.71 -3.72
C LEU A 42 13.74 -39.76 -2.91
N ILE A 43 12.99 -38.66 -2.81
CA ILE A 43 11.68 -38.65 -2.14
C ILE A 43 10.69 -39.55 -2.90
N THR A 44 10.72 -39.62 -4.23
CA THR A 44 9.81 -40.51 -4.98
C THR A 44 10.01 -42.00 -4.63
N GLN A 45 11.22 -42.40 -4.22
CA GLN A 45 11.57 -43.76 -3.81
C GLN A 45 11.11 -44.13 -2.39
N VAL A 46 10.68 -43.17 -1.58
CA VAL A 46 10.15 -43.43 -0.23
C VAL A 46 8.77 -44.11 -0.32
N PRO A 47 8.48 -45.16 0.48
CA PRO A 47 7.15 -45.75 0.58
C PRO A 47 6.06 -44.72 0.92
N ALA A 48 4.84 -44.90 0.40
CA ALA A 48 3.77 -43.90 0.50
C ALA A 48 3.36 -43.60 1.96
N ASP A 49 3.34 -44.62 2.81
CA ASP A 49 3.06 -44.57 4.25
C ASP A 49 4.06 -43.74 5.06
N MET A 50 5.25 -43.48 4.50
CA MET A 50 6.27 -42.63 5.12
C MET A 50 6.29 -41.20 4.56
N LYS A 51 5.45 -40.88 3.57
CA LYS A 51 5.40 -39.56 2.90
C LYS A 51 4.35 -38.62 3.48
N ASP A 52 3.42 -39.08 4.29
CA ASP A 52 2.30 -38.26 4.80
C ASP A 52 2.77 -36.95 5.47
N ASN A 53 3.81 -37.03 6.30
CA ASN A 53 4.41 -35.85 6.94
C ASN A 53 5.08 -34.89 5.93
N VAL A 54 5.64 -35.42 4.84
CA VAL A 54 6.24 -34.62 3.76
C VAL A 54 5.13 -33.91 2.99
N TYR A 55 4.06 -34.60 2.61
CA TYR A 55 2.92 -34.00 1.92
C TYR A 55 2.24 -32.92 2.75
N LYS A 56 2.04 -33.17 4.05
CA LYS A 56 1.54 -32.16 4.97
C LYS A 56 2.46 -30.93 5.04
N ALA A 57 3.77 -31.13 5.16
CA ALA A 57 4.73 -30.02 5.19
C ALA A 57 4.79 -29.24 3.86
N GLU A 58 4.69 -29.91 2.71
CA GLU A 58 4.63 -29.25 1.40
C GLU A 58 3.35 -28.41 1.24
N PHE A 59 2.24 -28.96 1.73
CA PHE A 59 0.96 -28.29 1.73
C PHE A 59 0.95 -27.05 2.66
N ASP A 60 1.46 -27.19 3.89
CA ASP A 60 1.68 -26.09 4.83
C ASP A 60 2.57 -24.99 4.23
N MET A 61 3.63 -25.39 3.53
CA MET A 61 4.53 -24.46 2.83
C MET A 61 3.77 -23.71 1.72
N LYS A 62 2.90 -24.38 0.98
CA LYS A 62 2.06 -23.78 -0.07
C LYS A 62 1.11 -22.76 0.55
N ILE A 63 0.36 -23.10 1.60
CA ILE A 63 -0.51 -22.16 2.32
C ILE A 63 0.29 -20.96 2.85
N SER A 64 1.43 -21.21 3.50
CA SER A 64 2.25 -20.15 4.09
C SER A 64 2.79 -19.18 3.04
N ARG A 65 3.19 -19.68 1.87
CA ARG A 65 3.56 -18.85 0.71
C ARG A 65 2.40 -17.97 0.26
N GLU A 66 1.19 -18.51 0.30
CA GLU A 66 0.00 -17.77 -0.09
C GLU A 66 -0.41 -16.70 0.93
N LYS A 67 -0.35 -17.01 2.22
CA LYS A 67 -0.51 -16.05 3.32
C LYS A 67 0.53 -14.92 3.23
N LEU A 68 1.78 -15.22 2.85
CA LEU A 68 2.81 -14.19 2.64
C LEU A 68 2.46 -13.25 1.48
N LYS A 69 2.00 -13.78 0.34
CA LYS A 69 1.56 -12.95 -0.80
C LYS A 69 0.38 -12.05 -0.41
N LEU A 70 -0.60 -12.60 0.33
CA LEU A 70 -1.73 -11.83 0.86
C LEU A 70 -1.26 -10.70 1.78
N ALA A 71 -0.30 -10.96 2.68
CA ALA A 71 0.28 -9.94 3.56
C ALA A 71 0.96 -8.82 2.77
N LYS A 72 1.72 -9.17 1.71
CA LYS A 72 2.34 -8.18 0.80
C LYS A 72 1.30 -7.32 0.09
N LEU A 73 0.19 -7.90 -0.37
CA LEU A 73 -0.90 -7.15 -0.99
C LEU A 73 -1.58 -6.18 0.00
N LYS A 74 -1.84 -6.64 1.23
CA LYS A 74 -2.39 -5.78 2.30
C LYS A 74 -1.47 -4.61 2.65
N ASN A 75 -0.16 -4.84 2.70
CA ASN A 75 0.81 -3.76 2.91
C ASN A 75 0.75 -2.74 1.75
N LYS A 76 0.79 -3.22 0.49
CA LYS A 76 0.64 -2.35 -0.68
C LYS A 76 -0.67 -1.53 -0.64
N LEU A 77 -1.78 -2.14 -0.22
CA LEU A 77 -3.06 -1.44 -0.05
C LEU A 77 -2.94 -0.30 0.99
N ALA A 78 -2.38 -0.59 2.16
CA ALA A 78 -2.22 0.41 3.21
C ALA A 78 -1.33 1.59 2.78
N VAL A 79 -0.25 1.32 2.04
CA VAL A 79 0.62 2.36 1.47
C VAL A 79 -0.16 3.23 0.47
N ASN A 80 -0.96 2.64 -0.42
CA ASN A 80 -1.74 3.40 -1.39
C ASN A 80 -2.87 4.20 -0.73
N GLN A 81 -3.51 3.67 0.31
CA GLN A 81 -4.50 4.41 1.10
C GLN A 81 -3.88 5.62 1.79
N LYS A 82 -2.68 5.47 2.37
CA LYS A 82 -1.94 6.60 2.95
C LYS A 82 -1.62 7.66 1.90
N ASN A 83 -1.17 7.25 0.71
CA ASN A 83 -0.88 8.16 -0.39
C ASN A 83 -2.14 8.88 -0.86
N TYR A 84 -3.26 8.16 -1.01
CA TYR A 84 -4.56 8.74 -1.37
C TYR A 84 -4.95 9.88 -0.42
N SER A 85 -4.90 9.65 0.90
CA SER A 85 -5.20 10.70 1.89
C SER A 85 -4.23 11.88 1.83
N ALA A 86 -2.95 11.65 1.51
CA ALA A 86 -2.00 12.74 1.32
C ALA A 86 -2.35 13.60 0.09
N ILE A 87 -2.77 12.96 -1.02
CA ILE A 87 -3.22 13.63 -2.24
C ILE A 87 -4.49 14.47 -1.95
N GLU A 88 -5.44 13.96 -1.15
CA GLU A 88 -6.64 14.71 -0.72
C GLU A 88 -6.28 16.00 0.04
N VAL A 89 -5.28 15.93 0.92
CA VAL A 89 -4.78 17.12 1.64
C VAL A 89 -4.20 18.15 0.66
N ASP A 90 -3.44 17.70 -0.34
CA ASP A 90 -2.86 18.59 -1.34
C ASP A 90 -3.92 19.19 -2.28
N LEU A 91 -4.97 18.44 -2.61
CA LEU A 91 -6.14 18.94 -3.31
C LEU A 91 -6.83 20.04 -2.50
N ALA A 92 -7.07 19.81 -1.21
CA ALA A 92 -7.68 20.79 -0.31
C ALA A 92 -6.85 22.08 -0.23
N LYS A 93 -5.52 21.98 -0.13
CA LYS A 93 -4.62 23.14 -0.18
C LYS A 93 -4.74 23.92 -1.49
N LYS A 94 -4.83 23.23 -2.64
CA LYS A 94 -4.99 23.90 -3.94
C LYS A 94 -6.34 24.58 -4.09
N LEU A 95 -7.40 23.98 -3.57
CA LEU A 95 -8.73 24.61 -3.52
C LEU A 95 -8.72 25.87 -2.66
N TYR A 96 -8.07 25.82 -1.49
CA TYR A 96 -7.88 26.98 -0.63
C TYR A 96 -7.11 28.10 -1.35
N GLU A 97 -5.96 27.78 -1.95
CA GLU A 97 -5.16 28.75 -2.71
C GLU A 97 -5.96 29.40 -3.85
N LYS A 98 -6.76 28.61 -4.59
CA LYS A 98 -7.64 29.12 -5.66
C LYS A 98 -8.68 30.10 -5.10
N ALA A 99 -9.27 29.79 -3.95
CA ALA A 99 -10.26 30.66 -3.30
C ALA A 99 -9.62 31.98 -2.84
N GLU A 100 -8.43 31.92 -2.24
CA GLU A 100 -7.66 33.10 -1.83
C GLU A 100 -7.33 34.01 -3.02
N ILE A 101 -6.77 33.46 -4.10
CA ILE A 101 -6.48 34.23 -5.33
C ILE A 101 -7.77 34.83 -5.91
N THR A 102 -8.88 34.09 -5.88
CA THR A 102 -10.16 34.59 -6.37
C THR A 102 -10.65 35.77 -5.54
N LEU A 103 -10.51 35.72 -4.21
CA LEU A 103 -10.84 36.83 -3.33
C LEU A 103 -9.96 38.06 -3.63
N GLU A 104 -8.65 37.88 -3.81
CA GLU A 104 -7.74 38.97 -4.17
C GLU A 104 -8.10 39.62 -5.51
N ILE A 105 -8.45 38.82 -6.52
CA ILE A 105 -8.96 39.32 -7.81
C ILE A 105 -10.20 40.18 -7.59
N GLN A 106 -11.18 39.72 -6.81
CA GLN A 106 -12.41 40.47 -6.58
C GLN A 106 -12.15 41.79 -5.81
N LYS A 107 -11.27 41.77 -4.80
CA LYS A 107 -10.86 42.98 -4.09
C LYS A 107 -10.21 44.00 -5.03
N LEU A 108 -9.30 43.56 -5.89
CA LEU A 108 -8.61 44.45 -6.84
C LEU A 108 -9.56 44.97 -7.92
N GLU A 109 -10.47 44.13 -8.44
CA GLU A 109 -11.49 44.56 -9.39
C GLU A 109 -12.44 45.60 -8.78
N ALA A 110 -12.78 45.49 -7.49
CA ALA A 110 -13.57 46.49 -6.77
C ALA A 110 -12.81 47.82 -6.63
N ILE A 111 -11.53 47.79 -6.24
CA ILE A 111 -10.66 48.98 -6.15
C ILE A 111 -10.59 49.71 -7.50
N MET A 112 -10.36 48.97 -8.58
CA MET A 112 -10.29 49.52 -9.94
C MET A 112 -11.62 50.15 -10.38
N LYS A 113 -12.76 49.50 -10.07
CA LYS A 113 -14.10 50.03 -10.38
C LYS A 113 -14.41 51.32 -9.63
N SER A 114 -13.87 51.48 -8.42
CA SER A 114 -13.99 52.71 -7.63
C SER A 114 -13.02 53.82 -8.05
N GLY A 115 -12.19 53.59 -9.08
CA GLY A 115 -11.19 54.57 -9.52
C GLY A 115 -10.08 54.81 -8.50
N LEU A 116 -9.85 53.88 -7.57
CA LEU A 116 -8.85 54.00 -6.52
C LEU A 116 -7.52 53.37 -6.93
N GLY A 117 -6.42 53.97 -6.48
CA GLY A 117 -5.06 53.49 -6.72
C GLY A 117 -4.53 53.80 -8.13
N GLU A 118 -3.36 53.24 -8.44
CA GLU A 118 -2.69 53.50 -9.72
C GLU A 118 -3.13 52.49 -10.79
N ASN A 119 -3.90 52.96 -11.79
CA ASN A 119 -4.54 52.11 -12.81
C ASN A 119 -3.56 51.15 -13.51
N LYS A 120 -2.37 51.61 -13.88
CA LYS A 120 -1.38 50.77 -14.58
C LYS A 120 -0.88 49.62 -13.70
N ASN A 121 -0.60 49.89 -12.43
CA ASN A 121 -0.16 48.89 -11.47
C ASN A 121 -1.29 47.91 -11.12
N ASN A 122 -2.52 48.41 -10.98
CA ASN A 122 -3.70 47.56 -10.74
C ASN A 122 -3.93 46.57 -11.90
N ILE A 123 -3.86 47.03 -13.15
CA ILE A 123 -4.01 46.16 -14.34
C ILE A 123 -2.94 45.06 -14.37
N LYS A 124 -1.67 45.42 -14.10
CA LYS A 124 -0.56 44.46 -14.07
C LYS A 124 -0.76 43.41 -12.97
N THR A 125 -1.11 43.83 -11.77
CA THR A 125 -1.37 42.93 -10.64
C THR A 125 -2.56 42.00 -10.94
N LEU A 126 -3.64 42.53 -11.53
CA LEU A 126 -4.80 41.72 -11.92
C LEU A 126 -4.42 40.64 -12.94
N ALA A 127 -3.63 40.98 -13.96
CA ALA A 127 -3.14 40.02 -14.94
C ALA A 127 -2.28 38.92 -14.29
N ASN A 128 -1.40 39.28 -13.36
CA ASN A 128 -0.60 38.33 -12.60
C ASN A 128 -1.46 37.38 -11.74
N LEU A 129 -2.48 37.91 -11.05
CA LEU A 129 -3.40 37.10 -10.24
C LEU A 129 -4.21 36.15 -11.12
N LYS A 130 -4.72 36.60 -12.27
CA LYS A 130 -5.43 35.75 -13.23
C LYS A 130 -4.53 34.64 -13.79
N SER A 131 -3.26 34.96 -14.09
CA SER A 131 -2.27 33.97 -14.50
C SER A 131 -1.97 32.94 -13.39
N LYS A 132 -1.80 33.41 -12.13
CA LYS A 132 -1.62 32.53 -10.97
C LYS A 132 -2.82 31.60 -10.79
N LYS A 133 -4.05 32.11 -10.89
CA LYS A 133 -5.29 31.31 -10.81
C LYS A 133 -5.32 30.19 -11.85
N LEU A 134 -4.95 30.47 -13.11
CA LEU A 134 -4.88 29.46 -14.16
C LEU A 134 -3.83 28.37 -13.86
N ARG A 135 -2.66 28.74 -13.33
CA ARG A 135 -1.64 27.78 -12.90
C ARG A 135 -2.12 26.91 -11.73
N THR A 136 -2.83 27.51 -10.77
CA THR A 136 -3.46 26.77 -9.66
C THR A 136 -4.51 25.79 -10.17
N GLU A 137 -5.31 26.16 -11.18
CA GLU A 137 -6.29 25.26 -11.80
C GLU A 137 -5.63 24.07 -12.49
N ALA A 138 -4.58 24.32 -13.28
CA ALA A 138 -3.81 23.25 -13.92
C ALA A 138 -3.20 22.29 -12.89
N GLY A 139 -2.69 22.83 -11.78
CA GLY A 139 -2.19 22.03 -10.66
C GLY A 139 -3.28 21.18 -10.00
N LYS A 140 -4.49 21.73 -9.80
CA LYS A 140 -5.66 20.99 -9.30
C LYS A 140 -6.00 19.81 -10.21
N ILE A 141 -6.10 20.03 -11.52
CA ILE A 141 -6.42 18.97 -12.49
C ILE A 141 -5.41 17.83 -12.41
N LYS A 142 -4.12 18.15 -12.27
CA LYS A 142 -3.07 17.14 -12.10
C LYS A 142 -3.28 16.29 -10.84
N ILE A 143 -3.59 16.92 -9.71
CA ILE A 143 -3.84 16.25 -8.43
C ILE A 143 -5.10 15.37 -8.51
N GLU A 144 -6.16 15.86 -9.15
CA GLU A 144 -7.39 15.08 -9.38
C GLU A 144 -7.10 13.81 -10.19
N ALA A 145 -6.29 13.90 -11.25
CA ALA A 145 -5.89 12.73 -12.04
C ALA A 145 -5.03 11.72 -11.23
N GLU A 146 -4.13 12.22 -10.37
CA GLU A 146 -3.34 11.38 -9.46
C GLU A 146 -4.23 10.67 -8.41
N LEU A 147 -5.25 11.36 -7.91
CA LEU A 147 -6.26 10.82 -6.99
C LEU A 147 -7.03 9.67 -7.64
N GLU A 148 -7.60 9.89 -8.83
CA GLU A 148 -8.35 8.88 -9.59
C GLU A 148 -7.50 7.65 -9.91
N THR A 149 -6.25 7.85 -10.36
CA THR A 149 -5.33 6.76 -10.66
C THR A 149 -5.03 5.94 -9.41
N THR A 150 -4.82 6.60 -8.27
CA THR A 150 -4.57 5.92 -6.99
C THR A 150 -5.79 5.13 -6.53
N GLU A 151 -7.00 5.67 -6.73
CA GLU A 151 -8.26 4.98 -6.41
C GLU A 151 -8.41 3.68 -7.23
N LEU A 152 -8.08 3.72 -8.51
CA LEU A 152 -8.09 2.53 -9.38
C LEU A 152 -7.13 1.45 -8.88
N VAL A 153 -5.91 1.83 -8.48
CA VAL A 153 -4.93 0.90 -7.90
C VAL A 153 -5.45 0.29 -6.59
N ILE A 154 -6.06 1.09 -5.71
CA ILE A 154 -6.68 0.60 -4.47
C ILE A 154 -7.78 -0.42 -4.79
N ARG A 155 -8.66 -0.12 -5.74
CA ARG A 155 -9.76 -1.01 -6.15
C ARG A 155 -9.26 -2.33 -6.69
N ASP A 156 -8.20 -2.31 -7.50
CA ASP A 156 -7.57 -3.52 -8.03
C ASP A 156 -6.92 -4.36 -6.92
N LEU A 157 -6.18 -3.73 -6.00
CA LEU A 157 -5.60 -4.40 -4.84
C LEU A 157 -6.66 -5.07 -3.96
N LEU A 158 -7.81 -4.43 -3.75
CA LEU A 158 -8.93 -5.01 -3.01
C LEU A 158 -9.48 -6.28 -3.70
N LYS A 159 -9.60 -6.27 -5.03
CA LYS A 159 -10.00 -7.46 -5.81
C LYS A 159 -8.98 -8.58 -5.67
N GLN A 160 -7.69 -8.29 -5.84
CA GLN A 160 -6.61 -9.27 -5.67
C GLN A 160 -6.59 -9.87 -4.26
N ILE A 161 -6.78 -9.04 -3.22
CA ILE A 161 -6.85 -9.47 -1.83
C ILE A 161 -8.05 -10.41 -1.61
N LYS A 162 -9.22 -10.08 -2.17
CA LYS A 162 -10.42 -10.91 -2.05
C LYS A 162 -10.20 -12.29 -2.70
N ALA A 163 -9.77 -12.31 -3.96
CA ALA A 163 -9.50 -13.56 -4.68
C ALA A 163 -8.45 -14.42 -3.95
N ARG A 164 -7.42 -13.81 -3.35
CA ARG A 164 -6.40 -14.55 -2.61
C ARG A 164 -6.89 -15.10 -1.28
N LYS A 165 -7.80 -14.40 -0.61
CA LYS A 165 -8.44 -14.91 0.62
C LYS A 165 -9.31 -16.12 0.31
N GLU A 166 -10.08 -16.07 -0.78
CA GLU A 166 -10.90 -17.19 -1.26
C GLU A 166 -10.01 -18.39 -1.59
N MET A 167 -8.95 -18.21 -2.40
CA MET A 167 -7.99 -19.29 -2.70
C MET A 167 -7.37 -19.93 -1.45
N ILE A 168 -6.99 -19.14 -0.44
CA ILE A 168 -6.44 -19.69 0.81
C ILE A 168 -7.52 -20.44 1.60
N LYS A 169 -8.77 -19.98 1.57
CA LYS A 169 -9.90 -20.64 2.22
C LYS A 169 -10.13 -22.01 1.59
N ASP A 170 -10.24 -22.05 0.26
CA ASP A 170 -10.45 -23.29 -0.50
C ASP A 170 -9.31 -24.29 -0.25
N MET A 171 -8.06 -23.81 -0.21
CA MET A 171 -6.93 -24.66 0.15
C MET A 171 -7.10 -25.27 1.54
N ASN A 172 -7.40 -24.50 2.59
CA ASN A 172 -7.53 -25.09 3.94
C ASN A 172 -8.71 -26.08 4.02
N GLU A 173 -9.78 -25.89 3.24
CA GLU A 173 -10.89 -26.85 3.17
C GLU A 173 -10.45 -28.18 2.52
N ASP A 174 -9.53 -28.13 1.54
CA ASP A 174 -8.91 -29.34 0.97
C ASP A 174 -8.03 -30.06 2.01
N GLU A 175 -7.39 -29.36 2.95
CA GLU A 175 -6.57 -29.97 4.03
C GLU A 175 -7.39 -30.89 4.94
N ASP A 176 -8.59 -30.46 5.29
CA ASP A 176 -9.54 -31.22 6.11
C ASP A 176 -10.02 -32.50 5.41
N SER A 177 -9.92 -32.56 4.07
CA SER A 177 -10.24 -33.76 3.29
C SER A 177 -9.05 -34.75 3.19
N ILE A 178 -7.82 -34.25 3.27
CA ILE A 178 -6.58 -35.06 3.23
C ILE A 178 -6.29 -35.70 4.59
N THR A 179 -6.81 -35.13 5.68
CA THR A 179 -6.57 -35.59 7.06
C THR A 179 -7.64 -36.53 7.63
N LYS A 180 -8.72 -36.83 6.89
CA LYS A 180 -9.66 -37.89 7.28
C LYS A 180 -9.02 -39.26 7.02
N PRO A 181 -9.02 -40.19 8.00
CA PRO A 181 -8.61 -41.57 7.74
C PRO A 181 -9.49 -42.13 6.62
N ILE A 182 -8.87 -42.80 5.66
CA ILE A 182 -9.58 -43.75 4.82
C ILE A 182 -10.10 -44.81 5.79
N GLU A 183 -11.39 -44.75 6.17
CA GLU A 183 -12.06 -45.89 6.76
C GLU A 183 -11.99 -47.00 5.71
N MET A 184 -11.03 -47.92 5.91
CA MET A 184 -11.00 -49.17 5.20
C MET A 184 -12.24 -49.94 5.64
N ASP A 185 -13.26 -49.90 4.79
CA ASP A 185 -14.42 -50.77 4.86
C ASP A 185 -13.95 -52.22 4.66
N ASN A 186 -13.51 -52.85 5.75
CA ASN A 186 -13.29 -54.29 5.80
C ASN A 186 -14.67 -54.97 5.86
N GLN A 187 -15.32 -55.09 4.71
CA GLN A 187 -16.27 -56.18 4.49
C GLN A 187 -15.46 -57.41 4.06
N GLU A 188 -14.87 -58.08 5.04
CA GLU A 188 -14.37 -59.44 4.85
C GLU A 188 -15.47 -60.43 5.26
N GLN A 189 -15.72 -61.36 4.34
CA GLN A 189 -16.86 -62.24 4.22
C GLN A 189 -16.88 -63.28 5.35
N GLU A 190 -18.00 -63.37 6.09
CA GLU A 190 -18.35 -64.61 6.78
C GLU A 190 -18.93 -65.60 5.75
N SER A 191 -18.24 -66.71 5.54
CA SER A 191 -18.78 -67.96 5.00
C SER A 191 -18.65 -69.06 6.03
#